data_AF-A0A7Y0WS75-F1
#
_entry.id   AF-A0A7Y0WS75-F1
#
_cell.length_a   1.000
_cell.length_b   1.000
_cell.length_c   1.000
_cell.angle_alpha   90.00
_cell.angle_beta   90.00
_cell.angle_gamma   90.00
#
_symmetry.space_group_name_H-M   'P 1'
#
loop_
_entity.id
_entity.type
_entity.pdbx_description
1 polymer ?
#
loop_
_entity_poly.entity_id
_entity_poly.type
_entity_poly.pdbx_seq_one_letter_code
_entity_poly.pdbx_strand_id
1 'polypeptide(L)'
;MQKDDPNAERYIAIARACLKAINDTAADAGTREQKIQAVYQAIDHAFQAEFADYRQSVAVMGTVLERIASGQLDADAAASLAKKTLDQQPESTRNELIH
;
A
#
# COMPACT_ATOMS: atom_id res chain seq x y z
N MET A 1 -15.80 22.34 -0.77
CA MET A 1 -15.12 21.15 -1.30
C MET A 1 -14.39 20.50 -0.14
N GLN A 2 -14.92 19.39 0.39
CA GLN A 2 -14.14 18.53 1.29
C GLN A 2 -12.96 18.03 0.46
N LYS A 3 -11.75 18.23 0.97
CA LYS A 3 -10.55 17.59 0.42
C LYS A 3 -10.70 16.11 0.72
N ASP A 4 -10.89 15.30 -0.31
CA ASP A 4 -10.78 13.85 -0.20
C ASP A 4 -9.30 13.56 0.11
N ASP A 5 -8.98 13.44 1.40
CA ASP A 5 -7.66 13.03 1.86
C ASP A 5 -7.48 11.57 1.40
N PRO A 6 -6.51 11.26 0.52
CA PRO A 6 -6.28 9.90 0.05
C PRO A 6 -6.03 8.93 1.20
N ASN A 7 -5.50 9.42 2.32
CA ASN A 7 -5.33 8.61 3.52
C ASN A 7 -6.68 8.32 4.20
N ALA A 8 -7.64 9.26 4.15
CA ALA A 8 -8.96 9.03 4.74
C ALA A 8 -9.70 7.88 4.04
N GLU A 9 -9.60 7.75 2.72
CA GLU A 9 -10.18 6.61 2.01
C GLU A 9 -9.53 5.27 2.43
N ARG A 10 -8.21 5.24 2.57
CA ARG A 10 -7.46 4.06 3.06
C ARG A 10 -7.85 3.70 4.49
N TYR A 11 -7.91 4.68 5.39
CA TYR A 11 -8.36 4.48 6.77
C TYR A 11 -9.81 4.01 6.84
N ILE A 12 -10.70 4.52 5.97
CA ILE A 12 -12.09 4.09 5.87
C ILE A 12 -12.18 2.65 5.36
N ALA A 13 -11.39 2.26 4.35
CA ALA A 13 -11.36 0.91 3.81
C ALA A 13 -10.90 -0.10 4.87
N ILE A 14 -9.83 0.23 5.59
CA ILE A 14 -9.33 -0.55 6.72
C ILE A 14 -10.40 -0.65 7.81
N ALA A 15 -11.00 0.47 8.23
CA ALA A 15 -12.04 0.49 9.25
C ALA A 15 -13.26 -0.37 8.86
N ARG A 16 -13.66 -0.36 7.59
CA ARG A 16 -14.73 -1.23 7.07
C ARG A 16 -14.35 -2.71 7.13
N ALA A 17 -13.11 -3.06 6.79
CA ALA A 17 -12.60 -4.42 6.93
C ALA A 17 -12.59 -4.88 8.39
N CYS A 18 -12.16 -4.01 9.33
CA CYS A 18 -12.24 -4.27 10.77
C CYS A 18 -13.69 -4.55 11.21
N LEU A 19 -14.63 -3.69 10.78
CA LEU A 19 -16.03 -3.79 11.17
C LEU A 19 -16.67 -5.07 10.61
N LYS A 20 -16.32 -5.45 9.38
CA LYS A 20 -16.71 -6.72 8.77
C LYS A 20 -16.17 -7.91 9.56
N ALA A 21 -14.89 -7.91 9.93
CA ALA A 21 -14.29 -8.98 10.72
C ALA A 21 -14.95 -9.14 12.10
N ILE A 22 -15.33 -8.03 12.74
CA ILE A 22 -16.09 -8.05 14.00
C ILE A 22 -17.46 -8.71 13.79
N ASN A 23 -18.17 -8.38 12.71
CA ASN A 23 -19.48 -8.96 12.41
C ASN A 23 -19.39 -10.45 12.04
N ASP A 24 -18.39 -10.83 11.24
CA ASP A 24 -18.15 -12.21 10.83
C ASP A 24 -17.80 -13.09 12.04
N THR A 25 -16.98 -12.56 12.97
CA THR A 25 -16.66 -13.26 14.22
C THR A 25 -17.80 -13.26 15.23
N ALA A 26 -18.69 -12.26 15.23
CA ALA A 26 -19.90 -12.27 16.05
C ALA A 26 -20.87 -13.39 15.65
N ALA A 27 -20.96 -13.69 14.34
CA ALA A 27 -21.78 -14.77 13.79
C ALA A 27 -21.23 -16.19 14.05
N ASP A 28 -19.94 -16.32 14.37
CA ASP A 28 -19.26 -17.61 14.52
C ASP A 28 -19.31 -18.17 15.96
N ALA A 29 -19.32 -19.49 16.14
CA ALA A 29 -19.48 -20.16 17.44
C ALA A 29 -18.16 -20.36 18.22
N GLY A 30 -17.16 -19.48 18.01
CA GLY A 30 -15.84 -19.55 18.65
C GLY A 30 -15.78 -18.94 20.05
N THR A 31 -14.73 -19.25 20.81
CA THR A 31 -14.44 -18.58 22.09
C THR A 31 -14.10 -17.12 21.87
N ARG A 32 -14.28 -16.28 22.90
CA ARG A 32 -14.01 -14.84 22.82
C ARG A 32 -12.58 -14.55 22.34
N GLU A 33 -11.61 -15.33 22.81
CA GLU A 33 -10.20 -15.21 22.45
C GLU A 33 -9.96 -15.51 20.97
N GLN A 34 -10.62 -16.53 20.41
CA GLN A 34 -10.52 -16.87 18.98
C GLN A 34 -11.09 -15.76 18.10
N LYS A 35 -12.22 -15.16 18.52
CA LYS A 35 -12.83 -14.02 17.81
C LYS A 35 -11.91 -12.79 17.81
N ILE A 36 -11.30 -12.47 18.95
CA ILE A 36 -10.34 -11.37 19.04
C ILE A 36 -9.14 -11.62 18.12
N GLN A 37 -8.59 -12.83 18.13
CA GLN A 37 -7.46 -13.18 17.27
C GLN A 37 -7.81 -13.08 15.77
N ALA A 38 -8.99 -13.55 15.38
CA ALA A 38 -9.48 -13.47 14.00
C ALA A 38 -9.65 -12.01 13.53
N VAL A 39 -10.15 -11.13 14.40
CA VAL A 39 -10.21 -9.68 14.10
C VAL A 39 -8.81 -9.12 13.88
N TYR A 40 -7.84 -9.39 14.77
CA TYR A 40 -6.48 -8.90 14.57
C TYR A 40 -5.85 -9.39 13.26
N GLN A 41 -6.05 -10.65 12.89
CA GLN A 41 -5.55 -11.20 11.63
C GLN A 41 -6.22 -10.55 10.40
N ALA A 42 -7.52 -10.30 10.47
CA ALA A 42 -8.23 -9.62 9.40
C ALA A 42 -7.78 -8.16 9.23
N ILE A 43 -7.49 -7.48 10.34
CA ILE A 43 -6.89 -6.14 10.33
C ILE A 43 -5.53 -6.19 9.66
N ASP A 44 -4.62 -7.04 10.14
CA ASP A 44 -3.28 -7.17 9.60
C ASP A 44 -3.30 -7.49 8.10
N HIS A 45 -4.18 -8.40 7.68
CA HIS A 45 -4.37 -8.70 6.26
C HIS A 45 -4.86 -7.48 5.46
N ALA A 46 -5.86 -6.76 5.95
CA ALA A 46 -6.39 -5.57 5.26
C ALA A 46 -5.31 -4.49 5.10
N PHE A 47 -4.51 -4.25 6.14
CA PHE A 47 -3.35 -3.36 6.06
C PHE A 47 -2.33 -3.88 5.04
N GLN A 48 -1.92 -5.15 5.12
CA GLN A 48 -0.92 -5.69 4.21
C GLN A 48 -1.33 -5.63 2.74
N ALA A 49 -2.62 -5.84 2.45
CA ALA A 49 -3.19 -5.71 1.12
C ALA A 49 -3.15 -4.25 0.63
N GLU A 50 -3.59 -3.31 1.46
CA GLU A 50 -3.62 -1.87 1.13
C GLU A 50 -2.23 -1.25 0.94
N PHE A 51 -1.20 -1.86 1.53
CA PHE A 51 0.20 -1.43 1.40
C PHE A 51 1.02 -2.34 0.47
N ALA A 52 0.43 -3.35 -0.19
CA ALA A 52 1.16 -4.26 -1.06
C ALA A 52 1.75 -3.51 -2.27
N ASP A 53 0.91 -2.75 -2.98
CA ASP A 53 1.30 -2.01 -4.17
C ASP A 53 2.30 -0.89 -3.86
N TYR A 54 2.10 -0.21 -2.73
CA TYR A 54 3.03 0.81 -2.25
C TYR A 54 4.42 0.22 -1.94
N ARG A 55 4.48 -0.89 -1.18
CA ARG A 55 5.74 -1.58 -0.86
C ARG A 55 6.45 -2.07 -2.13
N GLN A 56 5.70 -2.59 -3.09
CA GLN A 56 6.25 -3.01 -4.37
C GLN A 56 6.81 -1.81 -5.15
N SER A 57 6.08 -0.70 -5.23
CA SER A 57 6.55 0.53 -5.88
C SER A 57 7.85 1.04 -5.25
N VAL A 58 7.92 1.10 -3.92
CA VAL A 58 9.12 1.53 -3.19
C VAL A 58 10.31 0.59 -3.45
N ALA A 59 10.08 -0.73 -3.47
CA ALA A 59 11.13 -1.69 -3.76
C ALA A 59 11.68 -1.51 -5.18
N VAL A 60 10.81 -1.37 -6.18
CA VAL A 60 11.21 -1.11 -7.58
C VAL A 60 12.03 0.18 -7.67
N MET A 61 11.58 1.28 -7.05
CA MET A 61 12.33 2.53 -7.03
C MET A 61 13.71 2.37 -6.39
N GLY A 62 13.81 1.65 -5.28
CA GLY A 62 15.09 1.32 -4.63
C GLY A 62 16.06 0.65 -5.60
N THR A 63 15.61 -0.39 -6.31
CA THR A 63 16.46 -1.10 -7.28
C THR A 63 16.89 -0.23 -8.46
N VAL A 64 16.04 0.68 -8.91
CA VAL A 64 16.34 1.62 -10.00
C VAL A 64 17.37 2.66 -9.54
N LEU A 65 17.22 3.19 -8.33
CA LEU A 65 18.18 4.12 -7.75
C LEU A 65 19.54 3.45 -7.52
N GLU A 66 19.56 2.21 -7.03
CA GLU A 66 20.79 1.41 -6.94
C GLU A 66 21.45 1.23 -8.32
N ARG A 67 20.64 0.96 -9.35
CA ARG A 67 21.13 0.79 -10.72
C ARG A 67 21.73 2.09 -11.26
N ILE A 68 21.10 3.23 -11.02
CA ILE A 68 21.62 4.54 -11.41
C ILE A 68 22.90 4.87 -10.62
N ALA A 69 22.90 4.64 -9.31
CA ALA A 69 24.03 4.90 -8.42
C ALA A 69 25.25 4.01 -8.73
N SER A 70 25.05 2.84 -9.35
CA SER A 70 26.14 1.96 -9.78
C SER A 70 27.09 2.59 -10.80
N GLY A 71 26.69 3.68 -11.47
CA GLY A 71 27.49 4.36 -12.50
C GLY A 71 27.65 3.55 -13.79
N GLN A 72 26.94 2.43 -13.94
CA GLN A 72 26.97 1.58 -15.13
C GLN A 72 26.08 2.08 -16.27
N LEU A 73 25.34 3.16 -16.05
CA LEU A 73 24.47 3.80 -17.04
C LEU A 73 25.05 5.16 -17.41
N ASP A 74 25.00 5.49 -18.70
CA ASP A 74 25.21 6.88 -19.13
C ASP A 74 24.03 7.77 -18.70
N ALA A 75 24.21 9.09 -18.83
CA ALA A 75 23.24 10.08 -18.36
C ALA A 75 21.87 9.92 -19.02
N ASP A 76 21.83 9.59 -20.31
CA ASP A 76 20.58 9.44 -21.08
C ASP A 76 19.85 8.15 -20.70
N ALA A 77 20.58 7.05 -20.51
CA ALA A 77 20.04 5.77 -20.05
C ALA A 77 19.51 5.86 -18.62
N ALA A 78 20.22 6.55 -17.72
CA ALA A 78 19.78 6.82 -16.36
C ALA A 78 18.50 7.67 -16.34
N ALA A 79 18.45 8.75 -17.13
CA ALA A 79 17.26 9.61 -17.24
C ALA A 79 16.07 8.85 -17.84
N SER A 80 16.29 8.02 -18.86
CA SER A 80 15.26 7.18 -19.47
C SER A 80 14.70 6.14 -18.48
N LEU A 81 15.57 5.48 -17.71
CA LEU A 81 15.17 4.50 -16.70
C LEU A 81 14.37 5.16 -15.58
N ALA A 82 14.81 6.32 -15.09
CA ALA A 82 14.09 7.10 -14.08
C ALA A 82 12.68 7.49 -14.58
N LYS A 83 12.58 8.01 -15.81
CA LYS A 83 11.29 8.39 -16.40
C LYS A 83 10.33 7.21 -16.51
N LYS A 84 10.79 6.07 -17.04
CA LYS A 84 9.98 4.85 -17.15
C LYS A 84 9.49 4.36 -15.78
N THR A 85 10.33 4.49 -14.75
CA THR A 85 9.99 4.06 -13.39
C THR A 85 8.91 4.96 -12.77
N LEU A 86 8.98 6.27 -13.00
CA LEU A 86 7.93 7.22 -12.58
C LEU A 86 6.61 6.98 -13.33
N ASP A 87 6.69 6.71 -14.63
CA ASP A 87 5.51 6.41 -15.46
C ASP A 87 4.81 5.10 -15.03
N GLN A 88 5.55 4.16 -14.43
CA GLN A 88 5.03 2.87 -13.94
C GLN A 88 4.49 2.91 -12.50
N GLN A 89 4.54 4.06 -11.81
CA GLN A 89 3.98 4.16 -10.46
C GLN A 89 2.47 3.88 -10.45
N PRO A 90 1.97 3.13 -9.45
CA PRO A 90 0.53 2.99 -9.21
C PRO A 90 -0.13 4.36 -9.07
N GLU A 91 -1.36 4.53 -9.56
CA GLU A 91 -2.09 5.81 -9.46
C GLU A 91 -2.25 6.28 -8.00
N SER A 92 -2.40 5.32 -7.08
CA SER A 92 -2.45 5.54 -5.64
C SER A 92 -1.20 6.21 -5.08
N THR A 93 -0.02 5.97 -5.66
CA THR A 93 1.25 6.62 -5.27
C THR A 93 1.53 7.88 -6.10
N ARG A 94 1.00 7.96 -7.32
CA ARG A 94 1.18 9.12 -8.22
C ARG A 94 0.46 10.37 -7.70
N ASN A 95 -0.67 10.21 -7.02
CA ASN A 95 -1.41 11.32 -6.40
C ASN A 95 -0.81 11.82 -5.07
N GLU A 96 0.01 11.03 -4.38
CA GLU A 96 0.65 11.45 -3.11
C GLU A 96 1.81 12.45 -3.32
N LEU A 97 2.39 12.50 -4.52
CA LEU A 97 3.55 13.36 -4.85
C LEU A 97 3.17 14.73 -5.44
N ILE A 98 1.88 14.98 -5.72
CA ILE A 98 1.37 16.29 -6.13
C ILE A 98 0.65 16.94 -4.94
N HIS A 99 1.37 17.21 -3.85
CA HIS A 99 0.94 18.21 -2.86
C HIS A 99 2.07 18.76 -1.99
#